data_AF-A0A4R1MTY9-F1
#
_entry.id   AF-A0A4R1MTY9-F1
#
_cell.length_a   1.000
_cell.length_b   1.000
_cell.length_c   1.000
_cell.angle_alpha   90.00
_cell.angle_beta   90.00
_cell.angle_gamma   90.00
#
_symmetry.space_group_name_H-M   'P 1'
#
loop_
_entity.id
_entity.type
_entity.pdbx_description
1 polymer ?
#
loop_
_entity_poly.entity_id
_entity_poly.type
_entity_poly.pdbx_seq_one_letter_code
_entity_poly.pdbx_strand_id
1 'polypeptide(L)'
;MIDKNLLGTWIRRFLLEYLVGERNLSRNTQASYRDTLTLLLPFASKRTGVAIDKMTVDDLSVVRQFLDYLERKRHCTGVTRNQRLGTIHSLARFIGRNAIHAGQAD
;
A
#
# COMPACT_ATOMS: atom_id res chain seq x y z
N MET A 1 21.38 -3.98 -8.31
CA MET A 1 21.21 -3.03 -7.18
C MET A 1 19.72 -2.85 -6.99
N ILE A 2 19.14 -3.34 -5.89
CA ILE A 2 17.72 -3.13 -5.59
C ILE A 2 17.59 -1.66 -5.18
N ASP A 3 16.88 -0.87 -5.97
CA ASP A 3 16.58 0.50 -5.60
C ASP A 3 15.69 0.48 -4.34
N LYS A 4 16.24 0.98 -3.22
CA LYS A 4 15.59 1.01 -1.90
C LYS A 4 14.33 1.90 -1.91
N ASN A 5 14.15 2.74 -2.93
CA ASN A 5 13.00 3.61 -3.08
C ASN A 5 11.81 2.95 -3.79
N LEU A 6 11.98 1.75 -4.35
CA LEU A 6 10.90 1.04 -5.01
C LEU A 6 9.81 0.63 -4.01
N LEU A 7 8.57 0.84 -4.43
CA LEU A 7 7.38 0.52 -3.66
C LEU A 7 7.30 -0.97 -3.31
N GLY A 8 7.85 -1.85 -4.17
CA GLY A 8 7.92 -3.29 -3.92
C GLY A 8 8.67 -3.64 -2.62
N THR A 9 9.76 -2.94 -2.31
CA THR A 9 10.53 -3.13 -1.07
C THR A 9 9.67 -2.78 0.15
N TRP A 10 8.97 -1.65 0.11
CA TRP A 10 8.08 -1.22 1.18
C TRP A 10 6.92 -2.18 1.40
N ILE A 11 6.29 -2.67 0.32
CA ILE A 11 5.17 -3.60 0.39
C ILE A 11 5.59 -4.94 0.98
N ARG A 12 6.74 -5.47 0.56
CA ARG A 12 7.27 -6.72 1.12
C ARG A 12 7.47 -6.58 2.63
N ARG A 13 8.17 -5.54 3.07
CA ARG A 13 8.44 -5.30 4.50
C ARG A 13 7.15 -5.06 5.27
N PHE A 14 6.21 -4.29 4.72
CA PHE A 14 4.91 -4.07 5.33
C PHE A 14 4.17 -5.39 5.56
N LEU A 15 4.03 -6.23 4.54
CA LEU A 15 3.27 -7.48 4.64
C LEU A 15 3.95 -8.52 5.54
N LEU A 16 5.28 -8.67 5.43
CA LEU A 16 6.00 -9.78 6.07
C LEU A 16 6.57 -9.42 7.45
N GLU A 17 7.04 -8.20 7.63
CA GLU A 17 7.69 -7.76 8.87
C GLU A 17 6.68 -7.02 9.76
N TYR A 18 6.00 -6.02 9.20
CA TYR A 18 5.15 -5.13 9.98
C TYR A 18 3.82 -5.77 10.40
N LEU A 19 3.04 -6.32 9.46
CA LEU A 19 1.72 -6.86 9.79
C LEU A 19 1.79 -8.11 10.67
N VAL A 20 2.81 -8.95 10.45
CA VAL A 20 3.00 -10.22 11.15
C VAL A 20 3.82 -10.02 12.43
N GLY A 21 5.05 -9.53 12.31
CA GLY A 21 5.98 -9.46 13.43
C GLY A 21 5.66 -8.33 14.40
N GLU A 22 5.51 -7.10 13.90
CA GLU A 22 5.35 -5.93 14.77
C GLU A 22 3.92 -5.74 15.27
N ARG A 23 2.92 -5.94 14.41
CA ARG A 23 1.52 -5.69 14.74
C ARG A 23 0.74 -6.93 15.15
N ASN A 24 1.28 -8.12 14.90
CA ASN A 24 0.65 -9.41 15.18
C ASN A 24 -0.84 -9.44 14.82
N LEU A 25 -1.19 -8.94 13.63
CA LEU A 25 -2.59 -8.85 13.20
C LEU A 25 -3.15 -10.23 12.90
N SER A 26 -4.47 -10.40 13.08
CA SER A 26 -5.14 -11.65 12.71
C SER A 26 -4.97 -11.96 11.21
N ARG A 27 -4.96 -13.26 10.86
CA ARG A 27 -4.81 -13.72 9.46
C ARG A 27 -5.84 -13.08 8.52
N ASN A 28 -7.07 -12.90 8.98
CA ASN A 28 -8.13 -12.25 8.20
C ASN A 28 -7.82 -10.77 7.93
N THR A 29 -7.25 -10.06 8.92
CA THR A 29 -6.83 -8.66 8.74
C THR A 29 -5.64 -8.57 7.79
N GLN A 30 -4.66 -9.47 7.91
CA GLN A 30 -3.54 -9.54 6.97
C GLN A 30 -4.01 -9.80 5.53
N ALA A 31 -4.94 -10.75 5.33
CA ALA A 31 -5.54 -11.03 4.03
C ALA A 31 -6.26 -9.80 3.47
N SER A 32 -7.09 -9.13 4.28
CA SER A 32 -7.78 -7.90 3.87
C SER A 32 -6.81 -6.78 3.44
N TYR A 33 -5.67 -6.65 4.14
CA TYR A 33 -4.65 -5.67 3.79
C TYR A 33 -3.98 -6.02 2.46
N ARG A 34 -3.57 -7.29 2.29
CA ARG A 34 -3.01 -7.79 1.03
C ARG A 34 -3.98 -7.58 -0.14
N ASP A 35 -5.24 -7.95 0.03
CA ASP A 35 -6.26 -7.84 -1.02
C ASP A 35 -6.54 -6.38 -1.39
N THR A 36 -6.35 -5.44 -0.46
CA THR A 36 -6.38 -4.01 -0.77
C THR A 36 -5.21 -3.59 -1.66
N LEU A 37 -4.00 -4.06 -1.38
CA LEU A 37 -2.82 -3.78 -2.19
C LEU A 37 -2.91 -4.42 -3.58
N THR A 38 -3.46 -5.63 -3.70
CA THR A 38 -3.71 -6.29 -4.99
C THR A 38 -4.67 -5.50 -5.89
N LEU A 39 -5.56 -4.67 -5.33
CA LEU A 39 -6.41 -3.77 -6.11
C LEU A 39 -5.76 -2.41 -6.38
N LEU A 40 -5.03 -1.88 -5.39
CA LEU A 40 -4.42 -0.55 -5.48
C LEU A 40 -3.30 -0.52 -6.53
N LEU A 41 -2.39 -1.51 -6.56
CA LEU A 41 -1.21 -1.46 -7.43
C LEU A 41 -1.56 -1.49 -8.92
N PRO A 42 -2.43 -2.39 -9.41
CA PRO A 42 -2.84 -2.36 -10.82
C PRO A 42 -3.63 -1.10 -11.17
N PHE A 43 -4.43 -0.59 -10.24
CA PHE A 43 -5.15 0.68 -10.43
C PHE A 43 -4.16 1.84 -10.60
N ALA A 44 -3.17 1.94 -9.71
CA ALA A 44 -2.18 3.01 -9.73
C ALA A 44 -1.31 2.92 -10.97
N SER A 45 -0.80 1.74 -11.31
CA SER A 45 -0.04 1.51 -12.55
C SER A 45 -0.82 1.93 -13.79
N LYS A 46 -2.12 1.59 -13.89
CA LYS A 46 -2.97 2.03 -15.00
C LYS A 46 -3.18 3.55 -15.03
N ARG A 47 -3.20 4.21 -13.87
CA ARG A 47 -3.43 5.67 -13.77
C ARG A 47 -2.19 6.50 -14.05
N THR A 48 -1.02 6.04 -13.61
CA THR A 48 0.26 6.76 -13.78
C THR A 48 0.99 6.37 -15.06
N GLY A 49 0.69 5.20 -15.63
CA GLY A 49 1.44 4.62 -16.74
C GLY A 49 2.77 3.98 -16.32
N VAL A 50 3.06 3.94 -15.03
CA VAL A 50 4.28 3.36 -14.47
C VAL A 50 4.07 1.87 -14.23
N ALA A 51 5.02 1.03 -14.64
CA ALA A 51 4.98 -0.41 -14.39
C ALA A 51 5.09 -0.69 -12.87
N ILE A 52 4.34 -1.67 -12.36
CA ILE A 52 4.24 -1.96 -10.91
C ILE A 52 5.61 -2.16 -10.25
N ASP A 53 6.53 -2.83 -10.94
CA ASP A 53 7.90 -3.13 -10.49
C ASP A 53 8.83 -1.90 -10.47
N LYS A 54 8.40 -0.79 -11.08
CA LYS A 54 9.12 0.49 -11.14
C LYS A 54 8.45 1.60 -10.32
N MET A 55 7.32 1.32 -9.68
CA MET A 55 6.61 2.31 -8.88
C MET A 55 7.40 2.70 -7.64
N THR A 56 7.29 3.98 -7.29
CA THR A 56 7.77 4.57 -6.04
C THR A 56 6.59 4.93 -5.13
N VAL A 57 6.87 5.54 -3.97
CA VAL A 57 5.82 6.01 -3.05
C VAL A 57 5.00 7.15 -3.66
N ASP A 58 5.61 8.01 -4.47
CA ASP A 58 4.95 9.18 -5.07
C ASP A 58 3.88 8.79 -6.09
N ASP A 59 4.05 7.63 -6.74
CA ASP A 59 3.06 7.06 -7.65
C ASP A 59 1.75 6.64 -6.94
N LEU A 60 1.73 6.59 -5.60
CA LEU A 60 0.52 6.36 -4.80
C LEU A 60 -0.26 7.65 -4.50
N SER A 61 0.08 8.79 -5.09
CA SER A 61 -0.73 10.02 -5.04
C SER A 61 -2.14 9.88 -5.65
N VAL A 62 -2.48 8.71 -6.20
CA VAL A 62 -3.78 8.36 -6.79
C VAL A 62 -4.84 7.85 -5.79
N VAL A 63 -4.56 7.81 -4.48
CA VAL A 63 -5.47 7.21 -3.46
C VAL A 63 -6.89 7.75 -3.54
N ARG A 64 -7.09 9.06 -3.71
CA ARG A 64 -8.44 9.62 -3.83
C ARG A 64 -9.21 9.03 -5.02
N GLN A 65 -8.55 8.94 -6.18
CA GLN A 65 -9.14 8.36 -7.39
C GLN A 65 -9.42 6.86 -7.22
N PHE A 66 -8.59 6.16 -6.45
CA PHE A 66 -8.81 4.75 -6.12
C PHE A 66 -10.06 4.55 -5.25
N LEU A 67 -10.27 5.39 -4.24
CA LEU A 67 -11.48 5.32 -3.41
C LEU A 67 -12.74 5.59 -4.23
N ASP A 68 -12.71 6.58 -5.12
CA ASP A 68 -13.81 6.87 -6.05
C ASP A 68 -14.08 5.68 -6.99
N TYR A 69 -13.02 5.01 -7.47
CA TYR A 69 -13.16 3.81 -8.29
C TYR A 69 -13.81 2.65 -7.53
N LEU A 70 -13.44 2.43 -6.27
CA LEU A 70 -14.04 1.38 -5.43
C LEU A 70 -15.55 1.59 -5.25
N GLU A 71 -15.96 2.83 -5.01
CA GLU A 71 -17.36 3.16 -4.81
C GLU A 71 -18.16 3.08 -6.13
N ARG A 72 -17.65 3.69 -7.21
CA ARG A 72 -18.41 3.88 -8.45
C ARG A 72 -18.35 2.71 -9.42
N LYS A 73 -17.25 1.95 -9.43
CA LYS A 73 -17.02 0.87 -10.40
C LYS A 73 -17.02 -0.52 -9.78
N ARG A 74 -16.71 -0.63 -8.49
CA ARG A 74 -16.75 -1.89 -7.76
C ARG A 74 -17.95 -1.97 -6.80
N HIS A 75 -18.77 -0.91 -6.72
CA HIS A 75 -19.96 -0.83 -5.87
C HIS A 75 -19.69 -1.22 -4.40
N CYS A 76 -18.47 -0.91 -3.92
CA CYS A 76 -18.11 -1.18 -2.53
C CYS A 76 -18.89 -0.22 -1.61
N THR A 77 -19.36 -0.73 -0.48
CA THR A 77 -20.01 0.09 0.55
C THR A 77 -19.01 1.04 1.20
N GLY A 78 -19.53 2.08 1.88
CA GLY A 78 -18.69 2.99 2.66
C GLY A 78 -17.83 2.27 3.72
N VAL A 79 -18.34 1.18 4.30
CA VAL A 79 -17.61 0.33 5.26
C VAL A 79 -16.38 -0.29 4.60
N THR A 80 -16.56 -0.98 3.45
CA THR A 80 -15.44 -1.59 2.72
C THR A 80 -14.45 -0.54 2.21
N ARG A 81 -14.94 0.61 1.73
CA ARG A 81 -14.09 1.72 1.28
C ARG A 81 -13.21 2.24 2.43
N ASN A 82 -13.80 2.45 3.61
CA ASN A 82 -13.08 2.94 4.78
C ASN A 82 -12.09 1.91 5.33
N GLN A 83 -12.42 0.61 5.29
CA GLN A 83 -11.48 -0.45 5.64
C GLN A 83 -10.23 -0.43 4.74
N ARG A 84 -10.44 -0.30 3.42
CA ARG A 84 -9.34 -0.20 2.44
C ARG A 84 -8.51 1.07 2.64
N LEU A 85 -9.16 2.21 2.93
CA LEU A 85 -8.47 3.44 3.31
C LEU A 85 -7.63 3.27 4.58
N GLY A 86 -8.13 2.53 5.58
CA GLY A 86 -7.39 2.18 6.79
C GLY A 86 -6.09 1.42 6.49
N THR A 87 -6.12 0.45 5.58
CA THR A 87 -4.91 -0.24 5.11
C THR A 87 -3.90 0.73 4.49
N ILE A 88 -4.37 1.65 3.62
CA ILE A 88 -3.50 2.62 2.95
C ILE A 88 -2.85 3.57 3.96
N HIS A 89 -3.61 4.07 4.94
CA HIS A 89 -3.05 4.87 6.03
C HIS A 89 -2.02 4.10 6.86
N SER A 90 -2.28 2.82 7.15
CA SER A 90 -1.32 1.97 7.86
C SER A 90 -0.02 1.80 7.08
N LEU A 91 -0.10 1.62 5.75
CA LEU A 91 1.08 1.54 4.89
C LEU A 91 1.85 2.87 4.89
N ALA A 92 1.15 4.00 4.68
CA ALA A 92 1.79 5.32 4.66
C ALA A 92 2.51 5.63 5.98
N ARG A 93 1.90 5.29 7.12
CA ARG A 93 2.52 5.44 8.44
C ARG A 93 3.74 4.54 8.61
N PHE A 94 3.69 3.30 8.11
CA PHE A 94 4.83 2.38 8.14
C PHE A 94 6.00 2.92 7.31
N ILE A 95 5.75 3.36 6.07
CA ILE A 95 6.77 3.95 5.19
C ILE A 95 7.37 5.19 5.83
N GLY A 96 6.56 6.16 6.26
CA GLY A 96 7.05 7.41 6.86
C GLY A 96 7.93 7.20 8.09
N ARG A 97 7.63 6.20 8.92
CA ARG A 97 8.46 5.85 10.08
C ARG A 97 9.80 5.22 9.68
N ASN A 98 9.82 4.39 8.65
CA ASN A 98 10.98 3.59 8.29
C ASN A 98 11.88 4.26 7.23
N ALA A 99 11.34 5.19 6.44
CA ALA A 99 12.10 5.96 5.46
C ALA A 99 13.11 6.91 6.15
N ILE A 100 12.75 7.48 7.31
CA ILE A 100 13.64 8.35 8.09
C ILE A 100 14.89 7.59 8.57
N HIS A 101 14.74 6.31 8.93
CA HIS A 101 15.85 5.46 9.40
C HIS A 101 16.68 4.87 8.25
N ALA A 102 16.10 4.73 7.05
CA ALA A 102 16.81 4.22 5.89
C ALA A 102 17.88 5.21 5.37
N GLY A 103 17.71 6.52 5.61
CA GLY A 103 18.68 7.57 5.23
C GLY A 103 19.83 7.79 6.22
N GLN A 104 19.95 6.99 7.28
CA GLN A 104 21.05 7.05 8.27
C GLN A 104 22.04 5.89 8.16
N ALA A 105 21.81 4.97 7.20
CA ALA A 105 22.63 3.78 7.00
C ALA A 105 23.47 3.82 5.70
N ASP A 106 23.59 4.99 5.09
CA ASP A 106 24.46 5.26 3.93
C ASP A 106 25.57 6.25 4.34
#